data_AF-A0A8H7AB73-F1
#
_entry.id   AF-A0A8H7AB73-F1
#
_cell.length_a   1.000
_cell.length_b   1.000
_cell.length_c   1.000
_cell.angle_alpha   90.00
_cell.angle_beta   90.00
_cell.angle_gamma   90.00
#
_symmetry.space_group_name_H-M   'P 1'
#
loop_
_entity.id
_entity.type
_entity.pdbx_description
1 polymer ?
#
loop_
_entity_poly.entity_id
_entity_poly.type
_entity_poly.pdbx_seq_one_letter_code
_entity_poly.pdbx_strand_id
1 'polypeptide(L)'
;MPTARIGIATRHRVMTIDNTSTTCAASTDIEYACDSHHPCDSCIATRKAVEEAMDVHNATQQIICNRECMRIHQAFLKNAIQKYSNAIIARWKKRSQTKRAESLEKALPGMPQKKFSIIQARYAEEELEASSLRWTFLLPYLSVEDLSSDPMRLLSLLYVRTQYDPSTWAAFDLENTKADWPEGLLDIGICNSAMVAYDARYGEIVEWDQERVDQGHLVALPRANLLIQLQATLLAMLSETVRTPIDGAKIEERPTKWLALIGSGFRRSREDEICSSFIDRAFQRPPVFDIDELLKIAETRTANAQDQLWLLQTEPSYVHREYRLLQDSEYFSVVVPQLSDTVDVEKYELIGNILSVESTRRFSEWNCVVEECKHVREQLNGCGGQFQLGKPLPENYSQAVSCLEAALGSILCVGQETLRVCYRSSVDLHPATTMSCWISRER
;
A
#
# COMPACT_ATOMS: atom_id res chain seq x y z
N MET A 1 47.16 -31.42 -12.47
CA MET A 1 48.22 -31.39 -11.44
C MET A 1 49.02 -30.11 -11.64
N PRO A 2 49.41 -29.34 -10.60
CA PRO A 2 49.35 -29.63 -9.17
C PRO A 2 48.23 -28.87 -8.44
N THR A 3 47.75 -29.51 -7.36
CA THR A 3 46.79 -29.04 -6.38
C THR A 3 47.45 -28.13 -5.35
N ALA A 4 46.97 -26.89 -5.20
CA ALA A 4 47.29 -26.03 -4.07
C ALA A 4 46.13 -26.06 -3.06
N ARG A 5 46.38 -26.68 -1.89
CA ARG A 5 45.55 -26.59 -0.69
C ARG A 5 45.83 -25.26 -0.01
N ILE A 6 44.80 -24.49 0.33
CA ILE A 6 44.89 -23.41 1.32
C ILE A 6 43.95 -23.78 2.45
N GLY A 7 44.55 -24.00 3.62
CA GLY A 7 43.88 -24.43 4.84
C GLY A 7 43.15 -23.27 5.52
N ILE A 8 41.98 -23.60 6.04
CA ILE A 8 41.14 -22.76 6.88
C ILE A 8 41.81 -22.68 8.26
N ALA A 9 42.20 -21.48 8.68
CA ALA A 9 42.72 -21.21 10.02
C ALA A 9 41.59 -20.67 10.91
N THR A 10 40.99 -21.56 11.69
CA THR A 10 40.00 -21.23 12.72
C THR A 10 40.73 -20.67 13.95
N ARG A 11 40.61 -19.36 14.21
CA ARG A 11 41.04 -18.77 15.50
C ARG A 11 39.92 -18.90 16.51
N HIS A 12 40.06 -19.84 17.44
CA HIS A 12 39.32 -19.86 18.70
C HIS A 12 39.94 -18.85 19.66
N ARG A 13 39.16 -17.85 20.08
CA ARG A 13 39.52 -16.98 21.21
C ARG A 13 38.71 -17.45 22.42
N VAL A 14 39.39 -18.15 23.31
CA VAL A 14 38.91 -18.48 24.66
C VAL A 14 38.99 -17.21 25.49
N MET A 15 37.85 -16.71 25.97
CA MET A 15 37.80 -15.74 27.07
C MET A 15 37.14 -16.44 28.26
N THR A 16 37.94 -16.62 29.31
CA THR A 16 37.56 -17.02 30.66
C THR A 16 36.61 -15.99 31.28
N ILE A 17 35.49 -16.45 31.82
CA ILE A 17 34.53 -15.65 32.58
C ILE A 17 34.80 -15.88 34.07
N ASP A 18 35.20 -14.83 34.78
CA ASP A 18 35.18 -14.77 36.25
C ASP A 18 33.75 -14.48 36.71
N ASN A 19 33.21 -15.40 37.50
CA ASN A 19 31.90 -15.30 38.16
C ASN A 19 32.05 -14.53 39.48
N THR A 20 31.46 -13.33 39.61
CA THR A 20 30.79 -12.89 40.85
C THR A 20 29.91 -11.66 40.64
N SER A 21 28.75 -11.65 41.32
CA SER A 21 27.82 -10.54 41.61
C SER A 21 26.69 -10.20 40.61
N THR A 22 25.66 -11.03 40.68
CA THR A 22 24.22 -10.74 40.83
C THR A 22 23.72 -9.29 40.68
N THR A 23 22.91 -9.03 39.65
CA THR A 23 21.64 -8.26 39.72
C THR A 23 20.74 -8.63 38.53
N CYS A 24 19.47 -8.88 38.83
CA CYS A 24 18.47 -9.43 37.94
C CYS A 24 18.16 -8.56 36.71
N ALA A 25 18.26 -9.15 35.52
CA ALA A 25 17.45 -8.78 34.37
C ALA A 25 16.91 -10.08 33.77
N ALA A 26 15.60 -10.30 33.89
CA ALA A 26 14.93 -11.45 33.30
C ALA A 26 14.94 -11.28 31.78
N SER A 27 15.83 -12.04 31.12
CA SER A 27 15.70 -12.35 29.70
C SER A 27 14.38 -13.10 29.49
N THR A 28 13.56 -12.62 28.57
CA THR A 28 12.46 -13.39 27.98
C THR A 28 12.76 -13.56 26.50
N ASP A 29 13.70 -14.46 26.23
CA ASP A 29 13.79 -15.12 24.93
C ASP A 29 12.52 -15.97 24.76
N ILE A 30 11.57 -15.46 23.98
CA ILE A 30 10.39 -16.20 23.52
C ILE A 30 10.56 -16.40 22.01
N GLU A 31 10.75 -17.65 21.61
CA GLU A 31 10.84 -18.09 20.22
C GLU A 31 9.63 -17.62 19.40
N TYR A 32 9.92 -16.98 18.27
CA TYR A 32 8.98 -16.45 17.30
C TYR A 32 8.29 -17.59 16.54
N ALA A 33 6.95 -17.68 16.63
CA ALA A 33 6.15 -18.63 15.85
C ALA A 33 5.51 -18.00 14.60
N CYS A 34 6.10 -16.92 14.08
CA CYS A 34 5.67 -16.32 12.82
C CYS A 34 6.90 -15.88 12.02
N ASP A 35 7.26 -16.65 10.99
CA ASP A 35 8.42 -16.38 10.14
C ASP A 35 8.28 -15.09 9.32
N SER A 36 7.10 -14.48 9.25
CA SER A 36 6.95 -13.15 8.68
C SER A 36 7.43 -12.10 9.69
N HIS A 37 8.43 -11.32 9.31
CA HIS A 37 8.99 -10.19 10.08
C HIS A 37 7.99 -9.01 10.29
N HIS A 38 6.68 -9.27 10.26
CA HIS A 38 5.60 -8.32 10.43
C HIS A 38 4.55 -8.89 11.40
N PRO A 39 4.11 -8.15 12.44
CA PRO A 39 3.03 -8.61 13.30
C PRO A 39 1.72 -8.60 12.51
N CYS A 40 1.23 -9.79 12.18
CA CYS A 40 -0.10 -10.03 11.65
C CYS A 40 -1.14 -10.08 12.79
N ASP A 41 -2.43 -10.03 12.43
CA ASP A 41 -3.55 -9.99 13.41
C ASP A 41 -3.53 -11.20 14.35
N SER A 42 -2.98 -12.34 13.94
CA SER A 42 -2.82 -13.55 14.76
C SER A 42 -1.70 -13.45 15.81
N CYS A 43 -0.63 -12.71 15.52
CA CYS A 43 0.52 -12.51 16.41
C CYS A 43 0.24 -11.58 17.59
N ILE A 44 -0.85 -10.81 17.54
CA ILE A 44 -1.23 -9.90 18.64
C ILE A 44 -1.94 -10.68 19.76
N ALA A 45 -2.66 -11.76 19.43
CA ALA A 45 -3.31 -12.61 20.43
C ALA A 45 -2.30 -13.33 21.35
N THR A 46 -1.08 -13.58 20.87
CA THR A 46 0.02 -14.18 21.67
C THR A 46 0.83 -13.16 22.48
N ARG A 47 0.70 -11.85 22.21
CA ARG A 47 1.32 -10.77 23.02
C ARG A 47 0.54 -10.54 24.31
N LYS A 48 0.69 -11.47 25.25
CA LYS A 48 0.10 -11.46 26.59
C LYS A 48 0.68 -10.40 27.56
N ALA A 49 1.31 -9.34 27.05
CA ALA A 49 2.06 -8.40 27.88
C ALA A 49 2.11 -6.98 27.30
N VAL A 50 0.97 -6.27 27.32
CA VAL A 50 0.84 -4.84 27.70
C VAL A 50 -0.66 -4.64 27.97
N GLU A 51 -1.05 -4.60 29.25
CA GLU A 51 -2.44 -4.36 29.68
C GLU A 51 -2.74 -2.85 29.70
N GLU A 52 -3.10 -2.31 28.54
CA GLU A 52 -4.14 -1.27 28.48
C GLU A 52 -5.25 -1.85 27.59
N ALA A 53 -6.22 -2.52 28.21
CA ALA A 53 -7.40 -2.96 27.47
C ALA A 53 -8.13 -1.70 26.98
N MET A 54 -8.21 -1.49 25.66
CA MET A 54 -9.29 -0.67 25.12
C MET A 54 -10.58 -1.18 25.75
N ASP A 55 -11.34 -0.28 26.38
CA ASP A 55 -12.67 -0.63 26.87
C ASP A 55 -13.48 -1.16 25.68
N VAL A 56 -13.67 -2.49 25.64
CA VAL A 56 -14.36 -3.20 24.56
C VAL A 56 -15.73 -2.59 24.31
N HIS A 57 -16.36 -2.07 25.38
CA HIS A 57 -17.60 -1.33 25.28
C HIS A 57 -17.43 -0.05 24.46
N ASN A 58 -16.47 0.80 24.80
CA ASN A 58 -16.16 2.03 24.05
C ASN A 58 -15.79 1.74 22.59
N ALA A 59 -14.94 0.73 22.33
CA ALA A 59 -14.57 0.32 20.97
C ALA A 59 -15.78 -0.14 20.14
N THR A 60 -16.66 -0.95 20.76
CA THR A 60 -17.90 -1.40 20.13
C THR A 60 -18.85 -0.23 19.85
N GLN A 61 -19.01 0.69 20.80
CA GLN A 61 -19.82 1.89 20.62
C GLN A 61 -19.27 2.79 19.52
N GLN A 62 -17.95 2.96 19.43
CA GLN A 62 -17.31 3.71 18.36
C GLN A 62 -17.58 3.10 16.98
N ILE A 63 -17.47 1.77 16.83
CA ILE A 63 -17.80 1.10 15.57
C ILE A 63 -19.28 1.30 15.22
N ILE A 64 -20.20 1.15 16.18
CA ILE A 64 -21.63 1.38 15.97
C ILE A 64 -21.89 2.82 15.50
N CYS A 65 -21.32 3.80 16.20
CA CYS A 65 -21.46 5.23 15.86
C CYS A 65 -20.87 5.55 14.48
N ASN A 66 -19.65 5.08 14.19
CA ASN A 66 -18.98 5.33 12.92
C ASN A 66 -19.67 4.61 11.76
N ARG A 67 -20.22 3.40 11.98
CA ARG A 67 -21.03 2.68 10.98
C ARG A 67 -22.30 3.45 10.63
N GLU A 68 -22.98 3.99 11.63
CA GLU A 68 -24.18 4.81 11.40
C GLU A 68 -23.82 6.13 10.70
N CYS A 69 -22.73 6.78 11.12
CA CYS A 69 -22.18 7.97 10.48
C CYS A 69 -21.88 7.71 8.98
N MET A 70 -21.20 6.60 8.68
CA MET A 70 -20.89 6.15 7.33
C MET A 70 -22.17 5.96 6.50
N ARG A 71 -23.19 5.29 7.07
CA ARG A 71 -24.49 5.08 6.41
C ARG A 71 -25.20 6.39 6.08
N ILE A 72 -25.25 7.32 7.04
CA ILE A 72 -25.88 8.64 6.88
C ILE A 72 -25.17 9.43 5.77
N HIS A 73 -23.84 9.52 5.82
CA HIS A 73 -23.06 10.26 4.83
C HIS A 73 -23.13 9.63 3.44
N GLN A 74 -23.08 8.29 3.33
CA GLN A 74 -23.22 7.64 2.03
C GLN A 74 -24.59 7.89 1.41
N ALA A 75 -25.67 7.81 2.21
CA ALA A 75 -27.02 8.09 1.75
C ALA A 75 -27.18 9.56 1.31
N PHE A 76 -26.64 10.49 2.09
CA PHE A 76 -26.61 11.91 1.72
C PHE A 76 -25.89 12.13 0.39
N LEU A 77 -24.69 11.58 0.22
CA LEU A 77 -23.89 11.74 -0.99
C LEU A 77 -24.58 11.12 -2.22
N LYS A 78 -25.13 9.91 -2.08
CA LYS A 78 -25.92 9.27 -3.15
C LYS A 78 -27.10 10.16 -3.58
N ASN A 79 -27.83 10.72 -2.61
CA ASN A 79 -28.93 11.63 -2.90
C ASN A 79 -28.46 12.95 -3.55
N ALA A 80 -27.35 13.51 -3.06
CA ALA A 80 -26.78 14.75 -3.58
C ALA A 80 -26.31 14.60 -5.02
N ILE A 81 -25.64 13.49 -5.35
CA ILE A 81 -25.23 13.17 -6.72
C ILE A 81 -26.48 13.01 -7.61
N GLN A 82 -27.47 12.24 -7.17
CA GLN A 82 -28.68 12.02 -7.97
C GLN A 82 -29.41 13.32 -8.32
N LYS A 83 -29.48 14.28 -7.38
CA LYS A 83 -30.27 15.51 -7.53
C LYS A 83 -29.47 16.71 -8.04
N TYR A 84 -28.16 16.78 -7.81
CA TYR A 84 -27.37 18.00 -7.99
C TYR A 84 -26.03 17.78 -8.70
N SER A 85 -25.83 16.63 -9.36
CA SER A 85 -24.52 16.29 -9.96
C SER A 85 -24.00 17.34 -10.96
N ASN A 86 -24.84 17.91 -11.83
CA ASN A 86 -24.38 18.91 -12.79
C ASN A 86 -23.93 20.19 -12.06
N ALA A 87 -24.64 20.59 -11.00
CA ALA A 87 -24.25 21.70 -10.14
C ALA A 87 -22.94 21.42 -9.39
N ILE A 88 -22.78 20.22 -8.81
CA ILE A 88 -21.54 19.78 -8.15
C ILE A 88 -20.37 19.90 -9.13
N ILE A 89 -20.47 19.28 -10.31
CA ILE A 89 -19.42 19.32 -11.34
C ILE A 89 -19.11 20.78 -11.73
N ALA A 90 -20.13 21.55 -12.09
CA ALA A 90 -19.93 22.90 -12.61
C ALA A 90 -19.31 23.84 -11.56
N ARG A 91 -19.82 23.80 -10.33
CA ARG A 91 -19.35 24.67 -9.25
C ARG A 91 -17.99 24.23 -8.72
N TRP A 92 -17.71 22.92 -8.63
CA TRP A 92 -16.41 22.41 -8.23
C TRP A 92 -15.33 22.76 -9.25
N LYS A 93 -15.55 22.46 -10.55
CA LYS A 93 -14.60 22.79 -11.62
C LYS A 93 -14.35 24.30 -11.77
N LYS A 94 -15.33 25.13 -11.42
CA LYS A 94 -15.21 26.60 -11.48
C LYS A 94 -14.41 27.18 -10.30
N ARG A 95 -14.25 26.45 -9.19
CA ARG A 95 -13.45 26.93 -8.05
C ARG A 95 -11.97 26.95 -8.43
N SER A 96 -11.28 28.03 -8.05
CA SER A 96 -9.82 28.07 -8.11
C SER A 96 -9.22 27.00 -7.21
N GLN A 97 -7.97 26.60 -7.48
CA GLN A 97 -7.24 25.65 -6.64
C GLN A 97 -7.24 26.08 -5.17
N THR A 98 -6.96 27.35 -4.87
CA THR A 98 -7.01 27.89 -3.49
C THR A 98 -8.36 27.71 -2.82
N LYS A 99 -9.47 28.02 -3.52
CA LYS A 99 -10.83 27.83 -2.96
C LYS A 99 -11.17 26.35 -2.78
N ARG A 100 -10.63 25.47 -3.61
CA ARG A 100 -10.76 24.02 -3.43
C ARG A 100 -9.98 23.56 -2.20
N ALA A 101 -8.74 24.02 -2.03
CA ALA A 101 -7.93 23.75 -0.85
C ALA A 101 -8.62 24.20 0.46
N GLU A 102 -9.08 25.45 0.53
CA GLU A 102 -9.84 25.97 1.69
C GLU A 102 -11.08 25.13 2.01
N SER A 103 -11.75 24.61 0.98
CA SER A 103 -12.94 23.76 1.17
C SER A 103 -12.57 22.40 1.76
N LEU A 104 -11.45 21.82 1.31
CA LEU A 104 -10.95 20.54 1.79
C LEU A 104 -10.45 20.64 3.23
N GLU A 105 -9.70 21.70 3.56
CA GLU A 105 -9.23 21.96 4.92
C GLU A 105 -10.38 22.20 5.90
N LYS A 106 -11.41 22.91 5.47
CA LYS A 106 -12.64 23.08 6.27
C LYS A 106 -13.33 21.73 6.49
N ALA A 107 -13.37 20.88 5.47
CA ALA A 107 -14.04 19.58 5.53
C ALA A 107 -13.27 18.53 6.35
N LEU A 108 -11.93 18.59 6.36
CA LEU A 108 -11.07 17.75 7.17
C LEU A 108 -9.89 18.59 7.70
N PRO A 109 -10.04 19.22 8.88
CA PRO A 109 -8.96 19.97 9.51
C PRO A 109 -7.75 19.08 9.78
N GLY A 110 -6.57 19.54 9.36
CA GLY A 110 -5.32 18.79 9.45
C GLY A 110 -5.06 17.83 8.28
N MET A 111 -5.86 17.85 7.21
CA MET A 111 -5.56 17.07 5.99
C MET A 111 -4.11 17.32 5.54
N PRO A 112 -3.35 16.28 5.12
CA PRO A 112 -1.98 16.45 4.69
C PRO A 112 -1.88 17.41 3.50
N GLN A 113 -0.92 18.33 3.56
CA GLN A 113 -0.83 19.41 2.58
C GLN A 113 -0.22 18.94 1.26
N LYS A 114 0.87 18.16 1.34
CA LYS A 114 1.65 17.69 0.18
C LYS A 114 1.29 16.26 -0.20
N LYS A 115 1.42 15.93 -1.48
CA LYS A 115 1.40 14.52 -1.94
C LYS A 115 2.50 13.73 -1.26
N PHE A 116 2.24 12.45 -1.02
CA PHE A 116 3.20 11.52 -0.41
C PHE A 116 3.71 11.98 0.97
N SER A 117 2.88 12.69 1.74
CA SER A 117 3.22 13.09 3.11
C SER A 117 3.60 11.91 4.00
N ILE A 118 3.09 10.71 3.70
CA ILE A 118 3.47 9.47 4.39
C ILE A 118 4.96 9.15 4.26
N ILE A 119 5.58 9.48 3.12
CA ILE A 119 7.02 9.32 2.92
C ILE A 119 7.78 10.31 3.79
N GLN A 120 7.31 11.57 3.84
CA GLN A 120 7.90 12.59 4.72
C GLN A 120 7.77 12.19 6.19
N ALA A 121 6.59 11.77 6.62
CA ALA A 121 6.33 11.34 7.99
C ALA A 121 7.21 10.15 8.43
N ARG A 122 7.51 9.22 7.51
CA ARG A 122 8.29 8.01 7.81
C ARG A 122 9.80 8.21 7.70
N TYR A 123 10.24 9.09 6.82
CA TYR A 123 11.62 9.08 6.39
C TYR A 123 12.30 10.46 6.43
N ALA A 124 11.55 11.55 6.58
CA ALA A 124 12.10 12.88 6.81
C ALA A 124 12.03 13.20 8.31
N GLU A 125 13.07 13.84 8.86
CA GLU A 125 13.09 14.37 10.23
C GLU A 125 12.20 15.63 10.39
N GLU A 126 11.23 15.85 9.50
CA GLU A 126 10.32 16.99 9.59
C GLU A 126 9.27 16.73 10.68
N GLU A 127 9.23 17.59 11.70
CA GLU A 127 8.16 17.60 12.70
C GLU A 127 6.82 17.97 12.03
N LEU A 128 6.00 16.96 11.77
CA LEU A 128 4.61 17.15 11.37
C LEU A 128 3.73 17.34 12.61
N GLU A 129 2.75 18.24 12.51
CA GLU A 129 1.70 18.40 13.51
C GLU A 129 0.98 17.07 13.79
N ALA A 130 0.69 16.76 15.06
CA ALA A 130 0.10 15.48 15.46
C ALA A 130 -1.23 15.16 14.74
N SER A 131 -2.03 16.19 14.44
CA SER A 131 -3.27 16.05 13.66
C SER A 131 -2.99 15.68 12.19
N SER A 132 -1.97 16.27 11.58
CA SER A 132 -1.52 15.96 10.22
C SER A 132 -0.93 14.55 10.13
N LEU A 133 -0.19 14.12 11.15
CA LEU A 133 0.32 12.75 11.25
C LEU A 133 -0.82 11.73 11.28
N ARG A 134 -1.82 11.94 12.13
CA ARG A 134 -2.98 11.03 12.21
C ARG A 134 -3.64 10.82 10.84
N TRP A 135 -3.92 11.90 10.11
CA TRP A 135 -4.57 11.79 8.80
C TRP A 135 -3.65 11.27 7.71
N THR A 136 -2.35 11.55 7.82
CA THR A 136 -1.33 10.98 6.93
C THR A 136 -1.32 9.45 7.02
N PHE A 137 -1.45 8.89 8.21
CA PHE A 137 -1.50 7.44 8.41
C PHE A 137 -2.89 6.83 8.15
N LEU A 138 -3.97 7.54 8.50
CA LEU A 138 -5.32 7.01 8.29
C LEU A 138 -5.76 7.08 6.82
N LEU A 139 -5.36 8.11 6.07
CA LEU A 139 -5.77 8.35 4.68
C LEU A 139 -4.54 8.74 3.83
N PRO A 140 -3.54 7.85 3.67
CA PRO A 140 -2.23 8.18 3.08
C PRO A 140 -2.30 8.59 1.61
N TYR A 141 -3.40 8.25 0.94
CA TYR A 141 -3.68 8.60 -0.46
C TYR A 141 -4.36 9.96 -0.64
N LEU A 142 -4.62 10.71 0.44
CA LEU A 142 -5.24 12.04 0.35
C LEU A 142 -4.25 13.15 0.68
N SER A 143 -4.25 14.19 -0.13
CA SER A 143 -3.65 15.46 0.21
C SER A 143 -4.41 16.64 -0.39
N VAL A 144 -4.24 17.81 0.24
CA VAL A 144 -4.79 19.08 -0.26
C VAL A 144 -4.23 19.36 -1.64
N GLU A 145 -2.92 19.21 -1.86
CA GLU A 145 -2.28 19.36 -3.16
C GLU A 145 -2.94 18.52 -4.26
N ASP A 146 -3.20 17.23 -3.99
CA ASP A 146 -3.75 16.30 -4.99
C ASP A 146 -5.22 16.61 -5.33
N LEU A 147 -6.06 16.77 -4.31
CA LEU A 147 -7.49 17.02 -4.50
C LEU A 147 -7.80 18.45 -4.99
N SER A 148 -6.96 19.43 -4.66
CA SER A 148 -7.15 20.83 -5.07
C SER A 148 -6.55 21.15 -6.43
N SER A 149 -5.54 20.42 -6.89
CA SER A 149 -4.92 20.66 -8.21
C SER A 149 -5.85 20.21 -9.33
N ASP A 150 -6.26 18.94 -9.34
CA ASP A 150 -7.13 18.36 -10.38
C ASP A 150 -8.56 18.16 -9.87
N PRO A 151 -9.57 18.86 -10.45
CA PRO A 151 -10.94 18.72 -10.01
C PRO A 151 -11.52 17.32 -10.27
N MET A 152 -10.94 16.54 -11.19
CA MET A 152 -11.41 15.19 -11.46
C MET A 152 -11.12 14.24 -10.31
N ARG A 153 -10.07 14.45 -9.50
CA ARG A 153 -9.75 13.56 -8.37
C ARG A 153 -10.82 13.54 -7.30
N LEU A 154 -11.32 14.69 -6.87
CA LEU A 154 -12.42 14.71 -5.92
C LEU A 154 -13.69 14.08 -6.52
N LEU A 155 -13.98 14.37 -7.79
CA LEU A 155 -15.19 13.86 -8.44
C LEU A 155 -15.13 12.33 -8.66
N SER A 156 -13.95 11.79 -9.00
CA SER A 156 -13.75 10.35 -9.11
C SER A 156 -13.83 9.68 -7.74
N LEU A 157 -13.17 10.23 -6.72
CA LEU A 157 -13.25 9.75 -5.34
C LEU A 157 -14.70 9.73 -4.83
N LEU A 158 -15.44 10.80 -5.09
CA LEU A 158 -16.87 10.91 -4.77
C LEU A 158 -17.69 9.82 -5.48
N TYR A 159 -17.45 9.61 -6.77
CA TYR A 159 -18.13 8.56 -7.52
C TYR A 159 -17.84 7.17 -6.95
N VAL A 160 -16.57 6.81 -6.77
CA VAL A 160 -16.20 5.44 -6.41
C VAL A 160 -16.54 5.11 -4.95
N ARG A 161 -16.51 6.08 -4.03
CA ARG A 161 -16.94 5.86 -2.63
C ARG A 161 -18.46 5.86 -2.43
N THR A 162 -19.23 6.33 -3.41
CA THR A 162 -20.70 6.29 -3.37
C THR A 162 -21.30 5.18 -4.22
N GLN A 163 -20.63 4.76 -5.30
CA GLN A 163 -21.11 3.72 -6.19
C GLN A 163 -21.02 2.33 -5.56
N TYR A 164 -19.98 2.08 -4.76
CA TYR A 164 -19.69 0.76 -4.19
C TYR A 164 -20.00 0.71 -2.69
N ASP A 165 -20.27 -0.49 -2.18
CA ASP A 165 -20.52 -0.71 -0.76
C ASP A 165 -19.21 -0.56 0.05
N PRO A 166 -19.24 0.00 1.27
CA PRO A 166 -18.03 0.14 2.07
C PRO A 166 -17.30 -1.18 2.34
N SER A 167 -18.02 -2.31 2.40
CA SER A 167 -17.41 -3.65 2.53
C SER A 167 -16.47 -3.99 1.37
N THR A 168 -16.78 -3.56 0.14
CA THR A 168 -15.92 -3.81 -1.04
C THR A 168 -14.60 -3.04 -0.99
N TRP A 169 -14.53 -1.98 -0.17
CA TRP A 169 -13.32 -1.21 0.06
C TRP A 169 -12.51 -1.70 1.26
N ALA A 170 -13.05 -2.62 2.06
CA ALA A 170 -12.48 -3.02 3.34
C ALA A 170 -11.03 -3.51 3.21
N ALA A 171 -10.76 -4.41 2.27
CA ALA A 171 -9.41 -4.95 2.05
C ALA A 171 -8.41 -3.85 1.64
N PHE A 172 -8.81 -2.96 0.73
CA PHE A 172 -7.96 -1.83 0.33
C PHE A 172 -7.68 -0.88 1.50
N ASP A 173 -8.71 -0.48 2.23
CA ASP A 173 -8.57 0.46 3.35
C ASP A 173 -7.74 -0.17 4.49
N LEU A 174 -7.90 -1.47 4.77
CA LEU A 174 -7.10 -2.21 5.75
C LEU A 174 -5.62 -2.29 5.37
N GLU A 175 -5.31 -2.50 4.09
CA GLU A 175 -3.93 -2.57 3.61
C GLU A 175 -3.25 -1.20 3.73
N ASN A 176 -3.98 -0.10 3.48
CA ASN A 176 -3.42 1.25 3.64
C ASN A 176 -3.05 1.58 5.09
N THR A 177 -3.70 0.94 6.08
CA THR A 177 -3.37 1.10 7.51
C THR A 177 -2.35 0.09 8.04
N LYS A 178 -1.97 -0.91 7.22
CA LYS A 178 -1.20 -2.07 7.68
C LYS A 178 0.21 -1.73 8.09
N ALA A 179 0.88 -0.81 7.38
CA ALA A 179 2.26 -0.48 7.66
C ALA A 179 2.44 0.28 8.98
N ASP A 180 1.42 1.04 9.39
CA ASP A 180 1.46 1.89 10.60
C ASP A 180 1.00 1.13 11.86
N TRP A 181 0.27 0.03 11.65
CA TRP A 181 -0.29 -0.80 12.71
C TRP A 181 0.77 -1.47 13.62
N PRO A 182 1.82 -2.12 13.09
CA PRO A 182 2.93 -2.67 13.89
C PRO A 182 3.67 -1.66 14.77
N GLU A 183 3.71 -0.40 14.34
CA GLU A 183 4.54 0.64 14.94
C GLU A 183 3.86 1.29 16.17
N GLY A 184 2.66 0.84 16.55
CA GLY A 184 1.91 1.39 17.69
C GLY A 184 1.45 2.83 17.47
N LEU A 185 1.53 3.33 16.23
CA LEU A 185 1.08 4.67 15.84
C LEU A 185 -0.45 4.82 15.90
N LEU A 186 -1.16 3.70 16.03
CA LEU A 186 -2.60 3.60 16.15
C LEU A 186 -2.91 2.75 17.39
N ASP A 187 -3.67 3.30 18.34
CA ASP A 187 -3.98 2.73 19.66
C ASP A 187 -4.43 1.25 19.60
N ILE A 188 -3.86 0.40 20.46
CA ILE A 188 -4.02 -1.07 20.45
C ILE A 188 -4.56 -1.54 21.81
N GLY A 189 -5.80 -2.01 21.84
CA GLY A 189 -6.32 -2.82 22.94
C GLY A 189 -6.45 -4.29 22.55
N ILE A 190 -6.15 -5.22 23.45
CA ILE A 190 -6.43 -6.65 23.23
C ILE A 190 -7.94 -6.89 23.43
N CYS A 191 -8.61 -7.52 22.46
CA CYS A 191 -10.05 -7.78 22.52
C CYS A 191 -10.40 -9.17 21.98
N ASN A 192 -11.25 -9.91 22.71
CA ASN A 192 -11.81 -11.21 22.29
C ASN A 192 -13.01 -11.05 21.33
N SER A 193 -13.07 -9.94 20.60
CA SER A 193 -14.11 -9.67 19.61
C SER A 193 -13.48 -9.30 18.28
N ALA A 194 -14.23 -9.56 17.23
CA ALA A 194 -13.85 -9.22 15.87
C ALA A 194 -15.05 -8.64 15.12
N MET A 195 -14.79 -8.05 13.97
CA MET A 195 -15.81 -7.48 13.11
C MET A 195 -15.91 -8.27 11.80
N VAL A 196 -17.12 -8.50 11.32
CA VAL A 196 -17.34 -9.09 10.00
C VAL A 196 -16.96 -8.08 8.90
N ALA A 197 -16.11 -8.51 7.98
CA ALA A 197 -15.47 -7.65 6.97
C ALA A 197 -16.13 -7.67 5.58
N TYR A 198 -17.24 -8.38 5.41
CA TYR A 198 -17.86 -8.63 4.10
C TYR A 198 -19.40 -8.56 4.14
N ASP A 199 -19.98 -8.34 2.96
CA ASP A 199 -21.42 -8.37 2.66
C ASP A 199 -22.30 -7.49 3.56
N ALA A 200 -23.60 -7.81 3.65
CA ALA A 200 -24.59 -7.11 4.46
C ALA A 200 -24.31 -7.14 5.96
N ARG A 201 -23.44 -8.06 6.40
CA ARG A 201 -22.98 -8.19 7.80
C ARG A 201 -21.80 -7.28 8.11
N TYR A 202 -21.30 -6.52 7.13
CA TYR A 202 -20.20 -5.59 7.33
C TYR A 202 -20.44 -4.64 8.51
N GLY A 203 -19.51 -4.63 9.46
CA GLY A 203 -19.62 -3.84 10.68
C GLY A 203 -20.29 -4.54 11.86
N GLU A 204 -20.72 -5.80 11.72
CA GLU A 204 -21.25 -6.61 12.82
C GLU A 204 -20.10 -7.10 13.72
N ILE A 205 -20.24 -6.90 15.03
CA ILE A 205 -19.28 -7.39 16.03
C ILE A 205 -19.68 -8.81 16.43
N VAL A 206 -18.70 -9.72 16.41
CA VAL A 206 -18.84 -11.14 16.75
C VAL A 206 -17.72 -11.56 17.70
N GLU A 207 -17.86 -12.75 18.29
CA GLU A 207 -16.76 -13.36 19.06
C GLU A 207 -15.55 -13.62 18.17
N TRP A 208 -14.36 -13.50 18.76
CA TRP A 208 -13.11 -13.81 18.09
C TRP A 208 -13.05 -15.26 17.62
N ASP A 209 -12.62 -15.45 16.38
CA ASP A 209 -12.37 -16.75 15.79
C ASP A 209 -11.08 -16.66 14.95
N GLN A 210 -10.03 -17.33 15.44
CA GLN A 210 -8.69 -17.28 14.88
C GLN A 210 -8.68 -17.70 13.40
N GLU A 211 -9.32 -18.82 13.08
CA GLU A 211 -9.33 -19.39 11.73
C GLU A 211 -9.99 -18.42 10.75
N ARG A 212 -11.08 -17.78 11.17
CA ARG A 212 -11.80 -16.81 10.34
C ARG A 212 -11.07 -15.47 10.21
N VAL A 213 -10.27 -15.07 11.20
CA VAL A 213 -9.38 -13.90 11.09
C VAL A 213 -8.24 -14.19 10.11
N ASP A 214 -7.60 -15.35 10.21
CA ASP A 214 -6.51 -15.75 9.32
C ASP A 214 -6.98 -15.87 7.87
N GLN A 215 -8.25 -16.25 7.64
CA GLN A 215 -8.90 -16.26 6.32
C GLN A 215 -9.38 -14.87 5.85
N GLY A 216 -9.21 -13.81 6.65
CA GLY A 216 -9.66 -12.45 6.33
C GLY A 216 -11.18 -12.24 6.36
N HIS A 217 -11.94 -13.20 6.90
CA HIS A 217 -13.40 -13.09 7.07
C HIS A 217 -13.78 -12.19 8.24
N LEU A 218 -12.92 -12.15 9.26
CA LEU A 218 -13.05 -11.31 10.43
C LEU A 218 -11.84 -10.39 10.55
N VAL A 219 -12.07 -9.20 11.10
CA VAL A 219 -11.01 -8.23 11.41
C VAL A 219 -10.98 -8.04 12.91
N ALA A 220 -9.80 -8.12 13.52
CA ALA A 220 -9.60 -7.85 14.93
C ALA A 220 -10.22 -6.50 15.33
N LEU A 221 -10.93 -6.43 16.47
CA LEU A 221 -11.68 -5.23 16.84
C LEU A 221 -10.88 -3.92 16.79
N PRO A 222 -9.60 -3.86 17.25
CA PRO A 222 -8.82 -2.63 17.18
C PRO A 222 -8.62 -2.14 15.73
N ARG A 223 -8.26 -3.07 14.85
CA ARG A 223 -8.05 -2.80 13.42
C ARG A 223 -9.37 -2.51 12.70
N ALA A 224 -10.45 -3.16 13.13
CA ALA A 224 -11.80 -2.89 12.65
C ALA A 224 -12.27 -1.48 13.02
N ASN A 225 -11.94 -0.98 14.21
CA ASN A 225 -12.28 0.37 14.64
C ASN A 225 -11.61 1.42 13.73
N LEU A 226 -10.32 1.23 13.42
CA LEU A 226 -9.59 2.07 12.47
C LEU A 226 -10.21 2.05 11.09
N LEU A 227 -10.54 0.86 10.57
CA LEU A 227 -11.17 0.70 9.27
C LEU A 227 -12.49 1.47 9.17
N ILE A 228 -13.40 1.27 10.14
CA ILE A 228 -14.71 1.92 10.11
C ILE A 228 -14.56 3.43 10.35
N GLN A 229 -13.63 3.86 11.22
CA GLN A 229 -13.32 5.27 11.42
C GLN A 229 -12.81 5.94 10.14
N LEU A 230 -11.88 5.29 9.42
CA LEU A 230 -11.33 5.75 8.15
C LEU A 230 -12.46 5.99 7.15
N GLN A 231 -13.30 4.99 6.92
CA GLN A 231 -14.39 5.07 5.95
C GLN A 231 -15.44 6.11 6.33
N ALA A 232 -15.83 6.17 7.61
CA ALA A 232 -16.77 7.17 8.10
C ALA A 232 -16.22 8.59 7.92
N THR A 233 -14.95 8.81 8.26
CA THR A 233 -14.28 10.11 8.14
C THR A 233 -14.19 10.54 6.68
N LEU A 234 -13.82 9.63 5.78
CA LEU A 234 -13.75 9.89 4.36
C LEU A 234 -15.10 10.34 3.79
N LEU A 235 -16.18 9.61 4.10
CA LEU A 235 -17.52 9.97 3.63
C LEU A 235 -18.04 11.28 4.27
N ALA A 236 -17.69 11.55 5.52
CA ALA A 236 -18.01 12.80 6.19
C ALA A 236 -17.32 14.00 5.52
N MET A 237 -16.02 13.89 5.24
CA MET A 237 -15.24 14.91 4.51
C MET A 237 -15.82 15.16 3.12
N LEU A 238 -16.14 14.09 2.37
CA LEU A 238 -16.77 14.21 1.05
C LEU A 238 -18.13 14.90 1.14
N SER A 239 -18.92 14.58 2.16
CA SER A 239 -20.22 15.23 2.41
C SER A 239 -20.08 16.72 2.67
N GLU A 240 -19.17 17.12 3.56
CA GLU A 240 -18.93 18.53 3.87
C GLU A 240 -18.42 19.29 2.64
N THR A 241 -17.53 18.68 1.86
CA THR A 241 -17.02 19.27 0.61
C THR A 241 -18.14 19.49 -0.42
N VAL A 242 -19.13 18.58 -0.49
CA VAL A 242 -20.26 18.65 -1.43
C VAL A 242 -21.37 19.62 -0.98
N ARG A 243 -21.49 19.93 0.31
CA ARG A 243 -22.51 20.86 0.83
C ARG A 243 -22.47 22.24 0.19
N THR A 244 -21.28 22.80 -0.01
CA THR A 244 -21.17 24.15 -0.59
C THR A 244 -21.52 24.18 -2.08
N PRO A 245 -21.09 23.22 -2.91
CA PRO A 245 -21.58 23.09 -4.30
C PRO A 245 -23.09 22.89 -4.46
N ILE A 246 -23.79 22.27 -3.51
CA ILE A 246 -25.25 22.06 -3.64
C ILE A 246 -26.10 23.22 -3.09
N ASP A 247 -25.53 24.11 -2.29
CA ASP A 247 -26.28 25.19 -1.64
C ASP A 247 -26.94 26.14 -2.67
N GLY A 248 -28.26 26.30 -2.59
CA GLY A 248 -29.05 27.04 -3.57
C GLY A 248 -29.01 26.48 -5.00
N ALA A 249 -28.60 25.24 -5.22
CA ALA A 249 -28.68 24.57 -6.52
C ALA A 249 -30.11 24.11 -6.80
N LYS A 250 -30.51 24.17 -8.08
CA LYS A 250 -31.79 23.60 -8.52
C LYS A 250 -31.67 22.08 -8.62
N ILE A 251 -32.74 21.38 -8.23
CA ILE A 251 -32.83 19.93 -8.43
C ILE A 251 -32.85 19.65 -9.93
N GLU A 252 -32.08 18.65 -10.33
CA GLU A 252 -31.93 18.21 -11.71
C GLU A 252 -32.85 17.02 -11.98
N GLU A 253 -33.52 17.04 -13.13
CA GLU A 253 -34.33 15.90 -13.58
C GLU A 253 -33.47 14.73 -14.06
N ARG A 254 -32.29 15.02 -14.64
CA ARG A 254 -31.34 14.00 -15.14
C ARG A 254 -29.87 14.42 -14.97
N PRO A 255 -29.00 13.55 -14.43
CA PRO A 255 -27.58 13.84 -14.19
C PRO A 255 -26.71 13.62 -15.46
N THR A 256 -27.03 14.30 -16.56
CA THR A 256 -26.41 14.03 -17.88
C THR A 256 -24.89 14.24 -17.91
N LYS A 257 -24.34 15.29 -17.27
CA LYS A 257 -22.89 15.52 -17.24
C LYS A 257 -22.18 14.50 -16.36
N TRP A 258 -22.84 14.03 -15.30
CA TRP A 258 -22.29 12.99 -14.43
C TRP A 258 -22.15 11.66 -15.19
N LEU A 259 -23.19 11.27 -15.93
CA LEU A 259 -23.13 10.08 -16.79
C LEU A 259 -22.03 10.19 -17.85
N ALA A 260 -21.84 11.38 -18.43
CA ALA A 260 -20.74 11.63 -19.37
C ALA A 260 -19.36 11.48 -18.71
N LEU A 261 -19.18 11.94 -17.47
CA LEU A 261 -17.93 11.76 -16.71
C LEU A 261 -17.67 10.30 -16.34
N ILE A 262 -18.73 9.55 -15.97
CA ILE A 262 -18.62 8.10 -15.74
C ILE A 262 -18.17 7.41 -17.03
N GLY A 263 -18.78 7.75 -18.17
CA GLY A 263 -18.45 7.19 -19.48
C GLY A 263 -17.02 7.51 -19.93
N SER A 264 -16.48 8.67 -19.55
CA SER A 264 -15.08 9.02 -19.82
C SER A 264 -14.09 8.47 -18.80
N GLY A 265 -14.56 7.85 -17.71
CA GLY A 265 -13.71 7.34 -16.63
C GLY A 265 -13.02 8.44 -15.83
N PHE A 266 -13.61 9.65 -15.77
CA PHE A 266 -13.02 10.81 -15.08
C PHE A 266 -11.60 11.16 -15.56
N ARG A 267 -11.29 10.92 -16.84
CA ARG A 267 -9.97 11.21 -17.45
C ARG A 267 -9.52 12.66 -17.19
N ARG A 268 -8.23 12.81 -16.86
CA ARG A 268 -7.58 14.10 -16.59
C ARG A 268 -7.42 14.90 -17.89
N SER A 269 -7.52 16.23 -17.80
CA SER A 269 -7.33 17.12 -18.97
C SER A 269 -5.86 17.48 -19.24
N ARG A 270 -4.93 17.05 -18.39
CA ARG A 270 -3.49 17.15 -18.63
C ARG A 270 -2.99 15.77 -18.97
N GLU A 271 -2.60 15.62 -20.23
CA GLU A 271 -1.86 14.49 -20.77
C GLU A 271 -0.56 14.28 -19.96
N ASP A 272 -0.15 13.02 -19.84
CA ASP A 272 1.18 12.55 -19.42
C ASP A 272 1.62 12.63 -17.96
N GLU A 273 0.70 12.76 -16.98
CA GLU A 273 1.02 12.19 -15.67
C GLU A 273 1.00 10.67 -15.83
N ILE A 274 2.20 10.08 -15.78
CA ILE A 274 2.39 8.64 -15.82
C ILE A 274 1.77 8.06 -14.54
N CYS A 275 0.47 7.81 -14.64
CA CYS A 275 -0.40 7.30 -13.60
C CYS A 275 -0.02 5.86 -13.31
N SER A 276 0.70 5.63 -12.22
CA SER A 276 0.78 4.29 -11.65
C SER A 276 -0.61 3.89 -11.17
N SER A 277 -1.10 2.74 -11.62
CA SER A 277 -2.35 2.13 -11.13
C SER A 277 -2.34 1.90 -9.62
N PHE A 278 -1.16 1.90 -9.01
CA PHE A 278 -0.96 1.83 -7.57
C PHE A 278 -1.37 3.13 -6.85
N ILE A 279 -0.91 4.29 -7.33
CA ILE A 279 -1.13 5.60 -6.67
C ILE A 279 -2.58 6.04 -6.81
N ASP A 280 -3.21 5.73 -7.94
CA ASP A 280 -4.56 6.18 -8.25
C ASP A 280 -5.66 5.22 -7.78
N ARG A 281 -5.29 4.13 -7.10
CA ARG A 281 -6.21 3.04 -6.72
C ARG A 281 -7.38 3.52 -5.84
N ALA A 282 -7.16 4.48 -4.94
CA ALA A 282 -8.20 5.08 -4.11
C ALA A 282 -9.27 5.87 -4.90
N PHE A 283 -8.95 6.25 -6.14
CA PHE A 283 -9.76 7.10 -7.01
C PHE A 283 -10.44 6.32 -8.14
N GLN A 284 -10.22 5.00 -8.16
CA GLN A 284 -10.75 4.07 -9.14
C GLN A 284 -11.75 3.11 -8.49
N ARG A 285 -12.22 2.11 -9.24
CA ARG A 285 -13.11 1.08 -8.68
C ARG A 285 -12.38 0.32 -7.56
N PRO A 286 -13.11 -0.23 -6.57
CA PRO A 286 -12.50 -1.06 -5.54
C PRO A 286 -11.62 -2.14 -6.20
N PRO A 287 -10.41 -2.40 -5.67
CA PRO A 287 -9.56 -3.45 -6.19
C PRO A 287 -10.28 -4.79 -6.08
N VAL A 288 -10.38 -5.50 -7.19
CA VAL A 288 -10.87 -6.87 -7.25
C VAL A 288 -9.72 -7.75 -7.67
N PHE A 289 -9.56 -8.89 -7.02
CA PHE A 289 -8.62 -9.90 -7.47
C PHE A 289 -9.13 -10.49 -8.79
N ASP A 290 -8.39 -10.25 -9.87
CA ASP A 290 -8.63 -10.78 -11.20
C ASP A 290 -7.36 -11.50 -11.67
N ILE A 291 -7.42 -12.82 -11.72
CA ILE A 291 -6.29 -13.65 -12.09
C ILE A 291 -5.91 -13.51 -13.56
N ASP A 292 -6.87 -13.22 -14.44
CA ASP A 292 -6.60 -13.04 -15.87
C ASP A 292 -5.95 -11.68 -16.13
N GLU A 293 -6.38 -10.63 -15.43
CA GLU A 293 -5.68 -9.33 -15.47
C GLU A 293 -4.26 -9.46 -14.92
N LEU A 294 -4.07 -10.14 -13.78
CA LEU A 294 -2.75 -10.33 -13.19
C LEU A 294 -1.84 -11.16 -14.10
N LEU A 295 -2.34 -12.24 -14.70
CA LEU A 295 -1.58 -13.03 -15.66
C LEU A 295 -1.15 -12.17 -16.85
N LYS A 296 -2.04 -11.35 -17.41
CA LYS A 296 -1.71 -10.45 -18.51
C LYS A 296 -0.60 -9.46 -18.12
N ILE A 297 -0.65 -8.92 -16.90
CA ILE A 297 0.41 -8.05 -16.38
C ILE A 297 1.73 -8.83 -16.27
N ALA A 298 1.71 -10.03 -15.69
CA ALA A 298 2.89 -10.87 -15.51
C ALA A 298 3.51 -11.28 -16.86
N GLU A 299 2.71 -11.68 -17.84
CA GLU A 299 3.16 -11.99 -19.20
C GLU A 299 3.78 -10.77 -19.87
N THR A 300 3.17 -9.60 -19.75
CA THR A 300 3.70 -8.34 -20.29
C THR A 300 5.04 -7.97 -19.65
N ARG A 301 5.16 -8.12 -18.32
CA ARG A 301 6.40 -7.84 -17.58
C ARG A 301 7.50 -8.86 -17.92
N THR A 302 7.14 -10.12 -18.10
CA THR A 302 8.06 -11.19 -18.52
C THR A 302 8.59 -10.92 -19.93
N ALA A 303 7.71 -10.59 -20.88
CA ALA A 303 8.10 -10.25 -22.25
C ALA A 303 9.03 -9.03 -22.29
N ASN A 304 8.71 -7.97 -21.52
CA ASN A 304 9.59 -6.81 -21.39
C ASN A 304 10.96 -7.19 -20.82
N ALA A 305 11.02 -7.97 -19.74
CA ALA A 305 12.27 -8.43 -19.16
C ALA A 305 13.09 -9.30 -20.13
N GLN A 306 12.41 -10.13 -20.94
CA GLN A 306 13.04 -10.94 -21.98
C GLN A 306 13.63 -10.06 -23.09
N ASP A 307 12.88 -9.06 -23.57
CA ASP A 307 13.34 -8.11 -24.58
C ASP A 307 14.56 -7.32 -24.08
N GLN A 308 14.52 -6.87 -22.82
CA GLN A 308 15.66 -6.19 -22.19
C GLN A 308 16.90 -7.09 -22.13
N LEU A 309 16.76 -8.34 -21.71
CA LEU A 309 17.86 -9.31 -21.66
C LEU A 309 18.42 -9.58 -23.06
N TRP A 310 17.55 -9.74 -24.05
CA TRP A 310 17.94 -9.92 -25.44
C TRP A 310 18.74 -8.72 -25.97
N LEU A 311 18.27 -7.49 -25.72
CA LEU A 311 18.98 -6.28 -26.14
C LEU A 311 20.33 -6.13 -25.43
N LEU A 312 20.42 -6.49 -24.15
CA LEU A 312 21.70 -6.50 -23.42
C LEU A 312 22.70 -7.51 -24.01
N GLN A 313 22.23 -8.60 -24.61
CA GLN A 313 23.08 -9.62 -25.23
C GLN A 313 23.44 -9.32 -26.67
N THR A 314 22.58 -8.61 -27.41
CA THR A 314 22.67 -8.48 -28.86
C THR A 314 23.03 -7.06 -29.34
N GLU A 315 22.72 -6.03 -28.56
CA GLU A 315 22.85 -4.62 -28.97
C GLU A 315 23.86 -3.86 -28.08
N PRO A 316 25.12 -3.70 -28.53
CA PRO A 316 26.14 -2.97 -27.77
C PRO A 316 25.74 -1.51 -27.45
N SER A 317 24.97 -0.89 -28.34
CA SER A 317 24.48 0.48 -28.13
C SER A 317 23.49 0.57 -26.96
N TYR A 318 22.65 -0.45 -26.79
CA TYR A 318 21.71 -0.56 -25.67
C TYR A 318 22.45 -0.79 -24.36
N VAL A 319 23.42 -1.72 -24.32
CA VAL A 319 24.28 -1.95 -23.14
C VAL A 319 24.99 -0.67 -22.72
N HIS A 320 25.55 0.06 -23.68
CA HIS A 320 26.26 1.30 -23.39
C HIS A 320 25.34 2.41 -22.87
N ARG A 321 24.08 2.47 -23.33
CA ARG A 321 23.06 3.36 -22.78
C ARG A 321 22.72 2.99 -21.34
N GLU A 322 22.40 1.73 -21.06
CA GLU A 322 22.05 1.26 -19.71
C GLU A 322 23.20 1.43 -18.73
N TYR A 323 24.41 1.14 -19.17
CA TYR A 323 25.64 1.40 -18.41
C TYR A 323 25.75 2.88 -18.02
N ARG A 324 25.53 3.82 -18.96
CA ARG A 324 25.55 5.25 -18.66
C ARG A 324 24.44 5.67 -17.70
N LEU A 325 23.22 5.19 -17.89
CA LEU A 325 22.11 5.46 -16.97
C LEU A 325 22.42 5.00 -15.54
N LEU A 326 23.05 3.84 -15.41
CA LEU A 326 23.51 3.34 -14.12
C LEU A 326 24.64 4.20 -13.55
N GLN A 327 25.66 4.49 -14.34
CA GLN A 327 26.80 5.30 -13.92
C GLN A 327 26.40 6.70 -13.44
N ASP A 328 25.45 7.32 -14.15
CA ASP A 328 24.95 8.67 -13.89
C ASP A 328 23.85 8.70 -12.80
N SER A 329 23.42 7.53 -12.31
CA SER A 329 22.43 7.46 -11.23
C SER A 329 23.02 7.97 -9.92
N GLU A 330 22.15 8.53 -9.07
CA GLU A 330 22.51 9.03 -7.74
C GLU A 330 23.16 7.93 -6.88
N TYR A 331 22.70 6.68 -7.03
CA TYR A 331 23.29 5.52 -6.38
C TYR A 331 24.79 5.34 -6.69
N PHE A 332 25.17 5.37 -7.97
CA PHE A 332 26.57 5.14 -8.37
C PHE A 332 27.47 6.38 -8.30
N SER A 333 26.88 7.56 -8.16
CA SER A 333 27.61 8.83 -8.04
C SER A 333 27.81 9.27 -6.59
N VAL A 334 26.93 8.87 -5.68
CA VAL A 334 26.96 9.26 -4.25
C VAL A 334 27.24 8.07 -3.33
N VAL A 335 26.51 6.96 -3.51
CA VAL A 335 26.47 5.87 -2.52
C VAL A 335 27.68 4.95 -2.62
N VAL A 336 27.99 4.49 -3.84
CA VAL A 336 29.11 3.56 -4.07
C VAL A 336 30.47 4.15 -3.62
N PRO A 337 30.79 5.43 -3.88
CA PRO A 337 32.03 6.05 -3.38
C PRO A 337 32.14 6.13 -1.85
N GLN A 338 31.02 6.14 -1.12
CA GLN A 338 31.02 6.18 0.35
C GLN A 338 31.20 4.79 0.98
N LEU A 339 30.95 3.72 0.23
CA LEU A 339 31.03 2.34 0.70
C LEU A 339 32.40 1.69 0.45
N SER A 340 33.25 2.31 -0.38
CA SER A 340 34.54 1.74 -0.77
C SER A 340 35.60 2.79 -1.08
N ASP A 341 36.81 2.58 -0.55
CA ASP A 341 38.02 3.36 -0.85
C ASP A 341 38.64 3.01 -2.23
N THR A 342 38.17 1.95 -2.90
CA THR A 342 38.64 1.47 -4.22
C THR A 342 37.58 1.67 -5.29
N VAL A 343 37.38 2.94 -5.64
CA VAL A 343 36.16 3.47 -6.28
C VAL A 343 35.84 2.92 -7.68
N ASP A 344 36.84 2.53 -8.48
CA ASP A 344 36.60 2.22 -9.90
C ASP A 344 36.27 0.75 -10.17
N VAL A 345 37.08 -0.21 -9.73
CA VAL A 345 36.92 -1.64 -10.10
C VAL A 345 35.62 -2.23 -9.54
N GLU A 346 35.28 -1.93 -8.30
CA GLU A 346 34.06 -2.41 -7.65
C GLU A 346 32.81 -1.78 -8.26
N LYS A 347 32.91 -0.54 -8.76
CA LYS A 347 31.83 0.13 -9.48
C LYS A 347 31.51 -0.57 -10.81
N TYR A 348 32.53 -0.91 -11.60
CA TYR A 348 32.32 -1.65 -12.85
C TYR A 348 31.75 -3.05 -12.61
N GLU A 349 32.24 -3.75 -11.57
CA GLU A 349 31.74 -5.07 -11.19
C GLU A 349 30.27 -5.01 -10.76
N LEU A 350 29.89 -4.02 -9.95
CA LEU A 350 28.51 -3.85 -9.52
C LEU A 350 27.57 -3.48 -10.68
N ILE A 351 27.98 -2.59 -11.58
CA ILE A 351 27.21 -2.29 -12.80
C ILE A 351 27.08 -3.55 -13.65
N GLY A 352 28.16 -4.32 -13.82
CA GLY A 352 28.16 -5.59 -14.52
C GLY A 352 27.18 -6.60 -13.91
N ASN A 353 27.17 -6.72 -12.58
CA ASN A 353 26.24 -7.56 -11.84
C ASN A 353 24.78 -7.12 -12.03
N ILE A 354 24.49 -5.81 -11.99
CA ILE A 354 23.13 -5.31 -12.25
C ILE A 354 22.71 -5.62 -13.69
N LEU A 355 23.55 -5.32 -14.68
CA LEU A 355 23.19 -5.56 -16.07
C LEU A 355 23.00 -7.04 -16.40
N SER A 356 23.77 -7.93 -15.77
CA SER A 356 23.71 -9.37 -16.04
C SER A 356 22.79 -10.15 -15.09
N VAL A 357 23.09 -10.13 -13.79
CA VAL A 357 22.40 -10.92 -12.76
C VAL A 357 20.99 -10.39 -12.54
N GLU A 358 20.82 -9.08 -12.34
CA GLU A 358 19.49 -8.52 -12.04
C GLU A 358 18.54 -8.62 -13.24
N SER A 359 19.03 -8.40 -14.45
CA SER A 359 18.23 -8.59 -15.68
C SER A 359 17.76 -10.05 -15.85
N THR A 360 18.65 -11.02 -15.61
CA THR A 360 18.33 -12.45 -15.70
C THR A 360 17.38 -12.89 -14.58
N ARG A 361 17.61 -12.37 -13.37
CA ARG A 361 16.77 -12.58 -12.20
C ARG A 361 15.35 -12.06 -12.45
N ARG A 362 15.22 -10.81 -12.93
CA ARG A 362 13.93 -10.19 -13.23
C ARG A 362 13.12 -11.02 -14.22
N PHE A 363 13.74 -11.50 -15.29
CA PHE A 363 13.07 -12.42 -16.23
C PHE A 363 12.60 -13.70 -15.51
N SER A 364 13.47 -14.33 -14.73
CA SER A 364 13.17 -15.58 -14.03
C SER A 364 12.04 -15.43 -13.00
N GLU A 365 12.04 -14.34 -12.24
CA GLU A 365 11.02 -14.04 -11.23
C GLU A 365 9.65 -13.76 -11.87
N TRP A 366 9.59 -12.94 -12.92
CA TRP A 366 8.32 -12.69 -13.61
C TRP A 366 7.80 -13.93 -14.34
N ASN A 367 8.69 -14.75 -14.90
CA ASN A 367 8.30 -16.03 -15.48
C ASN A 367 7.73 -16.99 -14.41
N CYS A 368 8.30 -17.00 -13.20
CA CYS A 368 7.71 -17.73 -12.07
C CYS A 368 6.29 -17.24 -11.75
N VAL A 369 6.08 -15.92 -11.67
CA VAL A 369 4.75 -15.33 -11.46
C VAL A 369 3.76 -15.74 -12.55
N VAL A 370 4.19 -15.82 -13.82
CA VAL A 370 3.34 -16.29 -14.92
C VAL A 370 2.88 -17.74 -14.70
N GLU A 371 3.79 -18.63 -14.32
CA GLU A 371 3.45 -20.03 -14.05
C GLU A 371 2.51 -20.17 -12.83
N GLU A 372 2.78 -19.44 -11.75
CA GLU A 372 1.90 -19.41 -10.59
C GLU A 372 0.51 -18.84 -10.92
N CYS A 373 0.43 -17.80 -11.76
CA CYS A 373 -0.85 -17.25 -12.21
C CYS A 373 -1.65 -18.28 -13.03
N LYS A 374 -0.99 -19.01 -13.95
CA LYS A 374 -1.62 -20.10 -14.71
C LYS A 374 -2.13 -21.19 -13.76
N HIS A 375 -1.33 -21.56 -12.76
CA HIS A 375 -1.70 -22.58 -11.78
C HIS A 375 -2.92 -22.17 -10.96
N VAL A 376 -2.97 -20.94 -10.44
CA VAL A 376 -4.15 -20.40 -9.73
C VAL A 376 -5.39 -20.42 -10.61
N ARG A 377 -5.26 -20.01 -11.88
CA ARG A 377 -6.38 -20.03 -12.84
C ARG A 377 -6.89 -21.45 -13.12
N GLU A 378 -6.00 -22.43 -13.23
CA GLU A 378 -6.36 -23.83 -13.37
C GLU A 378 -7.14 -24.35 -12.16
N GLN A 379 -6.67 -24.04 -10.94
CA GLN A 379 -7.37 -24.42 -9.70
C GLN A 379 -8.74 -23.74 -9.60
N LEU A 380 -8.83 -22.46 -9.97
CA LEU A 380 -10.09 -21.70 -9.98
C LEU A 380 -11.13 -22.34 -10.91
N ASN A 381 -10.71 -22.70 -12.13
CA ASN A 381 -11.55 -23.36 -13.12
C ASN A 381 -11.97 -24.76 -12.64
N GLY A 382 -11.07 -25.51 -12.01
CA GLY A 382 -11.35 -26.82 -11.43
C GLY A 382 -12.40 -26.77 -10.30
N CYS A 383 -12.50 -25.66 -9.58
CA CYS A 383 -13.48 -25.44 -8.51
C CYS A 383 -14.85 -24.93 -9.02
N GLY A 384 -15.04 -24.77 -10.33
CA GLY A 384 -16.30 -24.26 -10.91
C GLY A 384 -16.54 -22.76 -10.66
N GLY A 385 -15.52 -22.01 -10.25
CA GLY A 385 -15.55 -20.54 -10.16
C GLY A 385 -16.51 -19.94 -9.11
N GLN A 386 -17.08 -20.75 -8.20
CA GLN A 386 -17.99 -20.27 -7.15
C GLN A 386 -17.47 -20.66 -5.77
N PHE A 387 -17.09 -19.65 -4.99
CA PHE A 387 -16.75 -19.82 -3.58
C PHE A 387 -17.89 -19.29 -2.70
N GLN A 388 -18.14 -19.96 -1.57
CA GLN A 388 -19.09 -19.46 -0.57
C GLN A 388 -18.35 -18.52 0.37
N LEU A 389 -18.81 -17.27 0.45
CA LEU A 389 -18.27 -16.27 1.38
C LEU A 389 -18.39 -16.77 2.84
N GLY A 390 -17.32 -16.57 3.61
CA GLY A 390 -17.26 -16.98 5.02
C GLY A 390 -16.96 -18.46 5.25
N LYS A 391 -16.65 -19.23 4.20
CA LYS A 391 -16.16 -20.60 4.30
C LYS A 391 -14.71 -20.68 3.80
N PRO A 392 -13.92 -21.64 4.33
CA PRO A 392 -12.56 -21.85 3.87
C PRO A 392 -12.52 -22.12 2.37
N LEU A 393 -11.47 -21.60 1.73
CA LEU A 393 -11.18 -21.90 0.33
C LEU A 393 -10.80 -23.38 0.16
N PRO A 394 -11.06 -23.99 -1.01
CA PRO A 394 -10.53 -25.31 -1.32
C PRO A 394 -9.01 -25.34 -1.14
N GLU A 395 -8.50 -26.37 -0.48
CA GLU A 395 -7.08 -26.47 -0.09
C GLU A 395 -6.13 -26.23 -1.26
N ASN A 396 -6.37 -26.89 -2.40
CA ASN A 396 -5.55 -26.72 -3.61
C ASN A 396 -5.55 -25.29 -4.16
N TYR A 397 -6.70 -24.61 -4.11
CA TYR A 397 -6.80 -23.22 -4.54
C TYR A 397 -6.10 -22.29 -3.55
N SER A 398 -6.28 -22.51 -2.25
CA SER A 398 -5.59 -21.76 -1.21
C SER A 398 -4.07 -21.88 -1.34
N GLN A 399 -3.57 -23.10 -1.54
CA GLN A 399 -2.14 -23.36 -1.72
C GLN A 399 -1.59 -22.65 -2.97
N ALA A 400 -2.31 -22.73 -4.10
CA ALA A 400 -1.90 -22.05 -5.32
C ALA A 400 -1.82 -20.53 -5.14
N VAL A 401 -2.80 -19.92 -4.44
CA VAL A 401 -2.78 -18.49 -4.14
C VAL A 401 -1.61 -18.14 -3.21
N SER A 402 -1.30 -18.96 -2.20
CA SER A 402 -0.15 -18.75 -1.32
C SER A 402 1.19 -18.83 -2.07
N CYS A 403 1.34 -19.76 -3.02
CA CYS A 403 2.53 -19.83 -3.88
C CYS A 403 2.68 -18.57 -4.76
N LEU A 404 1.58 -18.11 -5.35
CA LEU A 404 1.57 -16.85 -6.09
C LEU A 404 1.92 -15.64 -5.20
N GLU A 405 1.38 -15.57 -3.99
CA GLU A 405 1.71 -14.51 -3.02
C GLU A 405 3.19 -14.54 -2.67
N ALA A 406 3.78 -15.71 -2.43
CA ALA A 406 5.21 -15.85 -2.16
C ALA A 406 6.07 -15.41 -3.35
N ALA A 407 5.68 -15.76 -4.59
CA ALA A 407 6.37 -15.32 -5.80
C ALA A 407 6.34 -13.78 -5.95
N LEU A 408 5.18 -13.16 -5.73
CA LEU A 408 5.03 -11.70 -5.75
C LEU A 408 5.81 -11.03 -4.59
N GLY A 409 5.76 -11.63 -3.40
CA GLY A 409 6.49 -11.16 -2.22
C GLY A 409 8.00 -11.16 -2.44
N SER A 410 8.55 -12.19 -3.10
CA SER A 410 9.98 -12.26 -3.46
C SER A 410 10.39 -11.05 -4.31
N ILE A 411 9.59 -10.67 -5.32
CA ILE A 411 9.87 -9.51 -6.17
C ILE A 411 9.87 -8.21 -5.35
N LEU A 412 8.91 -8.07 -4.44
CA LEU A 412 8.76 -6.87 -3.61
C LEU A 412 9.89 -6.72 -2.57
N CYS A 413 10.30 -7.80 -1.91
CA CYS A 413 11.38 -7.77 -0.90
C CYS A 413 12.71 -7.28 -1.50
N VAL A 414 13.02 -7.74 -2.71
CA VAL A 414 14.23 -7.32 -3.45
C VAL A 414 14.18 -5.84 -3.80
N GLY A 415 13.01 -5.36 -4.25
CA GLY A 415 12.77 -3.95 -4.49
C GLY A 415 12.96 -3.10 -3.24
N GLN A 416 12.45 -3.55 -2.08
CA GLN A 416 12.55 -2.83 -0.81
C GLN A 416 13.98 -2.80 -0.25
N GLU A 417 14.74 -3.88 -0.34
CA GLU A 417 16.15 -3.89 0.06
C GLU A 417 16.96 -2.92 -0.80
N THR A 418 16.72 -2.91 -2.11
CA THR A 418 17.35 -1.97 -3.04
C THR A 418 17.01 -0.51 -2.67
N LEU A 419 15.75 -0.22 -2.34
CA LEU A 419 15.31 1.12 -1.91
C LEU A 419 15.91 1.53 -0.55
N ARG A 420 16.02 0.61 0.42
CA ARG A 420 16.62 0.88 1.73
C ARG A 420 18.10 1.23 1.62
N VAL A 421 18.84 0.57 0.72
CA VAL A 421 20.24 0.92 0.46
C VAL A 421 20.34 2.29 -0.20
N CYS A 422 19.49 2.61 -1.18
CA CYS A 422 19.46 3.94 -1.80
C CYS A 422 19.12 5.05 -0.79
N TYR A 423 18.16 4.81 0.11
CA TYR A 423 17.68 5.82 1.06
C TYR A 423 18.66 6.07 2.23
N ARG A 424 19.27 5.02 2.79
CA ARG A 424 20.27 5.17 3.87
C ARG A 424 21.48 5.99 3.44
N SER A 425 21.79 5.97 2.16
CA SER A 425 22.92 6.69 1.58
C SER A 425 22.56 8.08 1.04
N SER A 426 21.26 8.44 1.03
CA SER A 426 20.77 9.77 0.67
C SER A 426 20.45 10.65 1.88
N VAL A 427 20.64 10.19 3.12
CA VAL A 427 20.41 11.03 4.33
C VAL A 427 21.35 12.26 4.35
N ASP A 428 22.42 12.25 3.55
CA ASP A 428 23.33 13.40 3.35
C ASP A 428 22.98 14.30 2.13
N LEU A 429 21.95 13.99 1.33
CA LEU A 429 21.56 14.76 0.13
C LEU A 429 20.04 14.88 -0.06
N HIS A 430 19.60 15.99 -0.67
CA HIS A 430 18.21 16.46 -0.64
C HIS A 430 17.18 15.44 -1.21
N PRO A 431 16.12 15.05 -0.46
CA PRO A 431 15.23 13.90 -0.78
C PRO A 431 14.31 14.01 -2.01
N ALA A 432 14.28 15.15 -2.71
CA ALA A 432 13.35 15.38 -3.83
C ALA A 432 13.79 14.73 -5.16
N THR A 433 15.06 14.35 -5.29
CA THR A 433 15.66 13.94 -6.58
C THR A 433 15.60 12.43 -6.82
N THR A 434 15.74 11.63 -5.75
CA THR A 434 15.90 10.17 -5.79
C THR A 434 14.64 9.44 -6.27
N MET A 435 13.46 10.00 -6.01
CA MET A 435 12.15 9.44 -6.43
C MET A 435 11.92 9.50 -7.94
N SER A 436 12.55 10.46 -8.64
CA SER A 436 12.42 10.62 -10.10
C SER A 436 13.15 9.52 -10.88
N CYS A 437 14.21 8.95 -10.28
CA CYS A 437 15.10 7.98 -10.90
C CYS A 437 14.47 6.58 -10.96
N TRP A 438 13.73 6.19 -9.91
CA TRP A 438 13.09 4.87 -9.86
C TRP A 438 11.74 4.83 -10.59
N ILE A 439 10.97 5.91 -10.52
CA ILE A 439 9.75 6.07 -11.35
C ILE A 439 10.09 5.96 -12.84
N SER A 440 11.28 6.38 -13.28
CA SER A 440 11.74 6.21 -14.67
C SER A 440 12.20 4.79 -15.03
N ARG A 441 12.38 3.90 -14.05
CA ARG A 441 12.91 2.53 -14.21
C ARG A 441 11.85 1.43 -14.01
N GLU A 442 10.74 1.77 -13.34
CA GLU A 442 9.51 0.95 -13.30
C GLU A 442 8.49 1.29 -14.41
N ARG A 443 8.61 2.49 -14.97
CA ARG A 443 8.09 2.86 -16.30
C ARG A 443 8.75 2.00 -17.38
#